data_AF-A0A8S9LW02-F1
#
_entry.id   AF-A0A8S9LW02-F1
#
_cell.length_a   1.000
_cell.length_b   1.000
_cell.length_c   1.000
_cell.angle_alpha   90.00
_cell.angle_beta   90.00
_cell.angle_gamma   90.00
#
_symmetry.space_group_name_H-M   'P 1'
#
loop_
_entity.id
_entity.type
_entity.pdbx_description
1 polymer ?
#
loop_
_entity_poly.entity_id
_entity_poly.type
_entity_poly.pdbx_seq_one_letter_code
_entity_poly.pdbx_strand_id
1 'polypeptide(L)'
;APTKKSCVVFGITRASVSRRKVKISTWHPGASTTWVKEDFPNPFPCDLLDAINVVYTRDDGLFYMSLGIALGVFDPSERTWNLVPLLQPIPRFERRTMRWITEYKGEIFLVDASSVKPVVYRLNWSKSVWEKKETLDGCSIFVSDGSCVMTCGSMSNILYFWNTDIHQASQSHQQYSISSMEDVNLNDGESPVFTFEEKNTP
;
A
#
# COMPACT_ATOMS: atom_id res chain seq x y z
N ALA A 1 -15.81 8.44 12.98
CA ALA A 1 -15.03 9.70 13.12
C ALA A 1 -14.02 9.55 14.25
N PRO A 2 -12.83 10.18 14.19
CA PRO A 2 -11.86 10.10 15.28
C PRO A 2 -12.44 10.79 16.53
N THR A 3 -12.76 10.00 17.56
CA THR A 3 -13.47 10.46 18.76
C THR A 3 -12.57 10.69 19.97
N LYS A 4 -11.31 10.21 19.93
CA LYS A 4 -10.37 10.36 21.04
C LYS A 4 -9.51 11.60 20.86
N LYS A 5 -9.22 12.32 21.95
CA LYS A 5 -8.32 13.48 21.95
C LYS A 5 -6.89 13.15 21.53
N SER A 6 -6.50 11.89 21.65
CA SER A 6 -5.20 11.36 21.23
C SER A 6 -5.13 11.02 19.73
N CYS A 7 -6.24 11.12 18.99
CA CYS A 7 -6.22 10.88 17.55
C CYS A 7 -5.42 11.98 16.84
N VAL A 8 -4.70 11.58 15.79
CA VAL A 8 -4.07 12.49 14.85
C VAL A 8 -4.70 12.25 13.50
N VAL A 9 -5.24 13.31 12.91
CA VAL A 9 -5.66 13.31 11.51
C VAL A 9 -4.50 13.80 10.68
N PHE A 10 -4.12 13.02 9.69
CA PHE A 10 -2.97 13.26 8.84
C PHE A 10 -3.42 13.53 7.41
N GLY A 11 -2.84 14.53 6.79
CA GLY A 11 -2.97 14.85 5.37
C GLY A 11 -1.60 15.14 4.79
N ILE A 12 -1.35 14.68 3.58
CA ILE A 12 -0.10 14.90 2.87
C ILE A 12 -0.42 15.35 1.45
N THR A 13 0.28 16.39 1.01
CA THR A 13 0.10 16.91 -0.34
C THR A 13 1.06 16.16 -1.26
N ARG A 14 0.61 15.74 -2.45
CA ARG A 14 1.50 15.18 -3.47
C ARG A 14 2.65 16.16 -3.72
N ALA A 15 3.87 15.75 -3.42
CA ALA A 15 5.04 16.60 -3.62
C ALA A 15 5.27 16.78 -5.12
N SER A 16 5.34 18.04 -5.56
CA SER A 16 5.72 18.41 -6.91
C SER A 16 7.25 18.41 -7.04
N VAL A 17 7.78 17.91 -8.16
CA VAL A 17 9.20 17.89 -8.57
C VAL A 17 9.88 19.23 -8.28
N SER A 18 9.13 20.33 -8.45
CA SER A 18 9.67 21.69 -8.41
C SER A 18 10.11 22.17 -7.03
N ARG A 19 9.69 21.54 -5.92
CA ARG A 19 9.91 22.11 -4.57
C ARG A 19 10.73 21.29 -3.59
N ARG A 20 11.13 20.04 -3.92
CA ARG A 20 11.86 19.11 -3.02
C ARG A 20 11.35 19.13 -1.57
N LYS A 21 10.04 19.33 -1.40
CA LYS A 21 9.39 19.47 -0.10
C LYS A 21 8.07 18.73 -0.12
N VAL A 22 7.78 18.02 0.96
CA VAL A 22 6.48 17.42 1.23
C VAL A 22 5.74 18.35 2.19
N LYS A 23 4.51 18.71 1.85
CA LYS A 23 3.65 19.45 2.77
C LYS A 23 2.75 18.48 3.52
N ILE A 24 2.93 18.43 4.83
CA ILE A 24 2.14 17.61 5.74
C ILE A 24 1.23 18.53 6.55
N SER A 25 -0.02 18.10 6.70
CA SER A 25 -1.04 18.76 7.49
C SER A 25 -1.49 17.80 8.58
N THR A 26 -1.45 18.23 9.84
CA THR A 26 -1.96 17.43 10.96
C THR A 26 -3.05 18.18 11.70
N TRP A 27 -4.01 17.45 12.26
CA TRP A 27 -5.05 17.99 13.13
C TRP A 27 -5.34 17.03 14.27
N HIS A 28 -5.46 17.57 15.48
CA HIS A 28 -5.76 16.81 16.69
C HIS A 28 -7.18 17.13 17.15
N PRO A 29 -8.13 16.18 16.97
CA PRO A 29 -9.51 16.38 17.39
C PRO A 29 -9.60 16.70 18.89
N GLY A 30 -10.17 17.85 19.24
CA GLY A 30 -10.37 18.26 20.63
C GLY A 30 -9.18 18.91 21.34
N ALA A 31 -8.02 19.05 20.66
CA ALA A 31 -6.90 19.87 21.14
C ALA A 31 -6.79 21.21 20.39
N SER A 32 -7.13 21.23 19.11
CA SER A 32 -7.11 22.45 18.28
C SER A 32 -8.32 22.48 17.32
N THR A 33 -8.73 23.68 16.92
CA THR A 33 -9.73 23.92 15.87
C THR A 33 -9.09 24.10 14.48
N THR A 34 -7.75 24.12 14.39
CA THR A 34 -7.02 24.41 13.17
C THR A 34 -6.02 23.31 12.80
N TRP A 35 -5.78 23.17 11.50
CA TRP A 35 -4.73 22.33 10.95
C TRP A 35 -3.36 22.98 11.15
N VAL A 36 -2.39 22.20 11.60
CA VAL A 36 -0.96 22.56 11.55
C VAL A 36 -0.44 22.13 10.19
N LYS A 37 0.24 23.04 9.47
CA LYS A 37 0.78 22.78 8.13
C LYS A 37 2.27 23.07 8.12
N GLU A 38 3.04 22.07 7.72
CA GLU A 38 4.50 22.12 7.76
C GLU A 38 5.09 21.61 6.45
N ASP A 39 6.20 22.23 6.03
CA ASP A 39 6.95 21.81 4.86
C ASP A 39 8.19 21.04 5.32
N PHE A 40 8.28 19.77 4.94
CA PHE A 40 9.42 18.90 5.22
C PHE A 40 10.30 18.73 3.99
N PRO A 41 11.63 18.63 4.13
CA PRO A 41 12.49 18.23 3.01
C PRO A 41 12.04 16.90 2.42
N ASN A 42 11.93 16.81 1.10
CA ASN A 42 11.70 15.54 0.40
C ASN A 42 13.04 15.07 -0.22
N PRO A 43 13.70 14.06 0.37
CA PRO A 43 14.93 13.52 -0.22
C PRO A 43 14.66 12.70 -1.49
N PHE A 44 13.39 12.39 -1.79
CA PHE A 44 13.03 11.56 -2.93
C PHE A 44 13.12 12.36 -4.25
N PRO A 45 13.89 11.89 -5.25
CA PRO A 45 14.17 12.65 -6.47
C PRO A 45 13.03 12.66 -7.51
N CYS A 46 11.89 12.03 -7.23
CA CYS A 46 10.76 11.92 -8.15
C CYS A 46 9.45 12.42 -7.49
N ASP A 47 8.46 12.77 -8.32
CA ASP A 47 7.12 13.03 -7.82
C ASP A 47 6.57 11.82 -7.06
N LEU A 48 5.75 12.07 -6.03
CA LEU A 48 5.00 11.05 -5.29
C LEU A 48 3.85 10.45 -6.14
N LEU A 49 4.08 10.19 -7.43
CA LEU A 49 3.08 9.70 -8.38
C LEU A 49 2.64 8.27 -8.09
N ASP A 50 3.48 7.48 -7.41
CA ASP A 50 3.25 6.05 -7.19
C ASP A 50 2.53 5.74 -5.88
N ALA A 51 2.39 6.72 -4.99
CA ALA A 51 1.79 6.53 -3.67
C ALA A 51 0.28 6.81 -3.73
N ILE A 52 -0.54 5.77 -3.65
CA ILE A 52 -2.01 5.93 -3.72
C ILE A 52 -2.60 6.20 -2.33
N ASN A 53 -1.98 5.70 -1.25
CA ASN A 53 -2.50 5.87 0.10
C ASN A 53 -1.42 5.96 1.20
N VAL A 54 -1.89 6.28 2.41
CA VAL A 54 -1.11 6.35 3.66
C VAL A 54 -1.67 5.31 4.62
N VAL A 55 -0.82 4.70 5.44
CA VAL A 55 -1.24 3.82 6.53
C VAL A 55 -0.71 4.34 7.86
N TYR A 56 -1.45 4.10 8.94
CA TYR A 56 -1.04 4.36 10.30
C TYR A 56 -0.87 3.04 11.03
N THR A 57 0.23 2.88 11.73
CA THR A 57 0.57 1.71 12.55
C THR A 57 0.40 2.06 14.01
N ARG A 58 -0.38 1.25 14.73
CA ARG A 58 -0.65 1.51 16.15
C ARG A 58 0.56 1.28 17.04
N ASP A 59 1.42 0.32 16.68
CA ASP A 59 2.48 -0.17 17.56
C ASP A 59 3.64 0.82 17.74
N ASP A 60 3.98 1.58 16.70
CA ASP A 60 5.00 2.63 16.72
C ASP A 60 4.41 4.05 16.65
N GLY A 61 3.13 4.20 16.31
CA GLY A 61 2.46 5.50 16.20
C GLY A 61 2.85 6.31 14.96
N LEU A 62 3.40 5.65 13.93
CA LEU A 62 3.94 6.29 12.74
C LEU A 62 2.97 6.25 11.55
N PHE A 63 3.16 7.17 10.61
CA PHE A 63 2.45 7.17 9.33
C PHE A 63 3.41 6.78 8.21
N TYR A 64 2.97 5.84 7.38
CA TYR A 64 3.77 5.27 6.30
C TYR A 64 3.16 5.54 4.93
N MET A 65 4.04 5.75 3.94
CA MET A 65 3.69 5.93 2.54
C MET A 65 4.71 5.22 1.64
N SER A 66 4.25 4.45 0.65
CA SER A 66 5.14 3.80 -0.32
C SER A 66 5.60 4.78 -1.40
N LEU A 67 6.92 4.92 -1.58
CA LEU A 67 7.54 5.81 -2.57
C LEU A 67 8.25 5.03 -3.68
N GLY A 68 7.74 3.84 -4.02
CA GLY A 68 8.31 2.96 -5.04
C GLY A 68 9.58 2.23 -4.58
N ILE A 69 10.67 2.96 -4.30
CA ILE A 69 11.96 2.39 -3.84
C ILE A 69 12.28 2.64 -2.37
N ALA A 70 11.42 3.38 -1.67
CA ALA A 70 11.58 3.72 -0.27
C ALA A 70 10.21 3.75 0.40
N LEU A 71 10.21 3.70 1.73
CA LEU A 71 9.04 3.99 2.55
C LEU A 71 9.23 5.36 3.18
N GLY A 72 8.31 6.28 2.91
CA GLY A 72 8.21 7.55 3.61
C GLY A 72 7.58 7.32 4.98
N VAL A 73 8.20 7.88 6.02
CA VAL A 73 7.79 7.71 7.42
C VAL A 73 7.61 9.09 8.03
N PHE A 74 6.41 9.38 8.49
CA PHE A 74 6.12 10.57 9.29
C PHE A 74 5.96 10.20 10.75
N ASP A 75 6.80 10.80 11.60
CA ASP A 75 6.66 10.75 13.05
C ASP A 75 5.90 12.00 13.53
N PRO A 76 4.65 11.84 14.03
CA PRO A 76 3.89 12.97 14.53
C PRO A 76 4.45 13.54 15.84
N SER A 77 5.16 12.77 16.66
CA SER A 77 5.73 13.23 17.93
C SER A 77 6.97 14.07 17.69
N GLU A 78 7.90 13.55 16.88
CA GLU A 78 9.18 14.21 16.57
C GLU A 78 9.05 15.24 15.43
N ARG A 79 7.90 15.28 14.74
CA ARG A 79 7.67 16.12 13.56
C ARG A 79 8.77 15.92 12.53
N THR A 80 9.00 14.67 12.12
CA THR A 80 10.00 14.34 11.10
C THR A 80 9.38 13.60 9.93
N TRP A 81 9.92 13.83 8.73
CA TRP A 81 9.63 13.07 7.51
C TRP A 81 10.93 12.41 7.05
N ASN A 82 11.01 11.10 7.24
CA ASN A 82 12.20 10.31 6.94
C ASN A 82 11.92 9.31 5.81
N LEU A 83 12.99 8.86 5.15
CA LEU A 83 12.91 7.78 4.18
C LEU A 83 13.63 6.56 4.71
N VAL A 84 12.95 5.42 4.65
CA VAL A 84 13.56 4.10 4.85
C VAL A 84 13.84 3.51 3.47
N PRO A 85 15.11 3.36 3.06
CA PRO A 85 15.45 2.71 1.81
C PRO A 85 14.99 1.25 1.80
N LEU A 86 14.47 0.78 0.67
CA LEU A 86 14.16 -0.62 0.47
C LEU A 86 15.23 -1.25 -0.42
N LEU A 87 15.87 -2.32 0.06
CA LEU A 87 17.00 -2.96 -0.62
C LEU A 87 16.57 -3.67 -1.92
N GLN A 88 15.31 -4.09 -1.98
CA GLN A 88 14.72 -4.73 -3.16
C GLN A 88 13.42 -4.00 -3.50
N PRO A 89 13.49 -2.94 -4.32
CA PRO A 89 12.29 -2.28 -4.80
C PRO A 89 11.53 -3.22 -5.74
N ILE A 90 10.20 -3.17 -5.68
CA ILE A 90 9.37 -3.93 -6.62
C ILE A 90 9.57 -3.31 -8.02
N PRO A 91 9.87 -4.12 -9.05
CA PRO A 91 10.13 -3.64 -10.40
C PRO A 91 9.07 -2.63 -10.85
N ARG A 92 9.49 -1.45 -11.33
CA ARG A 92 8.56 -0.48 -11.93
C ARG A 92 8.10 -1.04 -13.28
N PHE A 93 6.79 -1.20 -13.46
CA PHE A 93 6.23 -1.43 -14.79
C PHE A 93 6.21 -0.10 -15.56
N GLU A 94 6.40 -0.15 -16.87
CA GLU A 94 6.43 1.03 -17.75
C GLU A 94 5.06 1.75 -17.85
N ARG A 95 3.99 1.13 -17.35
CA ARG A 95 2.63 1.72 -17.27
C ARG A 95 2.27 2.11 -15.84
N ARG A 96 1.27 3.00 -15.70
CA ARG A 96 0.73 3.51 -14.42
C ARG A 96 0.78 2.44 -13.33
N THR A 97 1.58 2.68 -12.29
CA THR A 97 1.66 1.75 -11.16
C THR A 97 0.42 1.88 -10.29
N MET A 98 -0.24 0.76 -10.04
CA MET A 98 -1.40 0.66 -9.16
C MET A 98 -0.95 -0.03 -7.87
N ARG A 99 -0.43 0.74 -6.92
CA ARG A 99 0.14 0.23 -5.68
C ARG A 99 -0.45 0.89 -4.46
N TRP A 100 -0.83 0.06 -3.50
CA TRP A 100 -1.32 0.48 -2.19
C TRP A 100 -0.53 -0.22 -1.11
N ILE A 101 -0.52 0.38 0.07
CA ILE A 101 -0.06 -0.28 1.29
C ILE A 101 -1.22 -0.44 2.27
N THR A 102 -1.16 -1.45 3.11
CA THR A 102 -2.13 -1.66 4.19
C THR A 102 -1.41 -2.18 5.43
N GLU A 103 -2.04 -2.04 6.58
CA GLU A 103 -1.51 -2.48 7.86
C GLU A 103 -2.45 -3.54 8.45
N TYR A 104 -1.87 -4.61 8.98
CA TYR A 104 -2.60 -5.60 9.75
C TYR A 104 -1.73 -6.19 10.85
N LYS A 105 -2.10 -5.96 12.11
CA LYS A 105 -1.42 -6.46 13.32
C LYS A 105 0.07 -6.08 13.40
N GLY A 106 0.37 -4.82 13.11
CA GLY A 106 1.73 -4.25 13.14
C GLY A 106 2.55 -4.52 11.88
N GLU A 107 2.02 -5.31 10.95
CA GLU A 107 2.70 -5.68 9.71
C GLU A 107 2.19 -4.84 8.55
N ILE A 108 3.13 -4.37 7.72
CA ILE A 108 2.80 -3.60 6.52
C ILE A 108 2.83 -4.51 5.30
N PHE A 109 1.77 -4.44 4.51
CA PHE A 109 1.64 -5.14 3.25
C PHE A 109 1.58 -4.15 2.10
N LEU A 110 2.11 -4.55 0.95
CA LEU A 110 1.98 -3.83 -0.31
C LEU A 110 1.17 -4.67 -1.29
N VAL A 111 0.16 -4.07 -1.89
CA VAL A 111 -0.64 -4.66 -2.96
C VAL A 111 -0.21 -4.00 -4.27
N ASP A 112 0.35 -4.79 -5.18
CA ASP A 112 0.68 -4.36 -6.54
C ASP A 112 -0.34 -4.94 -7.51
N ALA A 113 -1.22 -4.08 -8.02
CA ALA A 113 -2.20 -4.42 -9.05
C ALA A 113 -1.83 -3.80 -10.42
N SER A 114 -0.54 -3.50 -10.65
CA SER A 114 -0.08 -2.92 -11.91
C SER A 114 -0.08 -3.91 -13.08
N SER A 115 -0.32 -5.20 -12.80
CA SER A 115 -0.42 -6.28 -13.78
C SER A 115 -1.82 -6.89 -13.75
N VAL A 116 -2.18 -7.68 -14.78
CA VAL A 116 -3.45 -8.42 -14.83
C VAL A 116 -3.69 -9.25 -13.58
N LYS A 117 -2.60 -9.74 -12.96
CA LYS A 117 -2.63 -10.52 -11.73
C LYS A 117 -2.04 -9.70 -10.58
N PRO A 118 -2.85 -9.31 -9.59
CA PRO A 118 -2.35 -8.55 -8.45
C PRO A 118 -1.47 -9.44 -7.56
N VAL A 119 -0.41 -8.85 -6.99
CA VAL A 119 0.54 -9.52 -6.10
C VAL A 119 0.58 -8.81 -4.76
N VAL A 120 0.64 -9.57 -3.68
CA VAL A 120 0.75 -9.04 -2.32
C VAL A 120 2.13 -9.35 -1.75
N TYR A 121 2.72 -8.35 -1.10
CA TYR A 121 4.01 -8.45 -0.44
C TYR A 121 3.86 -8.05 1.03
N ARG A 122 4.64 -8.67 1.90
CA ARG A 122 4.82 -8.26 3.30
C ARG A 122 6.16 -7.55 3.44
N LEU A 123 6.22 -6.45 4.19
CA LEU A 123 7.47 -5.78 4.50
C LEU A 123 8.24 -6.58 5.55
N ASN A 124 9.46 -7.01 5.21
CA ASN A 124 10.41 -7.52 6.18
C ASN A 124 11.34 -6.40 6.63
N TRP A 125 11.07 -5.82 7.80
CA TRP A 125 11.86 -4.73 8.38
C TRP A 125 13.33 -5.09 8.60
N SER A 126 13.61 -6.31 9.09
CA SER A 126 14.99 -6.74 9.40
C SER A 126 15.90 -6.78 8.17
N LYS A 127 15.32 -7.04 7.00
CA LYS A 127 16.03 -7.09 5.72
C LYS A 127 15.76 -5.86 4.85
N SER A 128 14.80 -5.01 5.22
CA SER A 128 14.30 -3.90 4.40
C SER A 128 13.93 -4.32 2.97
N VAL A 129 13.19 -5.43 2.84
CA VAL A 129 12.73 -5.98 1.54
C VAL A 129 11.24 -6.34 1.58
N TRP A 130 10.62 -6.38 0.41
CA TRP A 130 9.27 -6.89 0.20
C TRP A 130 9.31 -8.41 -0.03
N GLU A 131 8.71 -9.19 0.86
CA GLU A 131 8.56 -10.64 0.73
C GLU A 131 7.22 -10.97 0.09
N LYS A 132 7.24 -11.57 -1.11
CA LYS A 132 6.02 -11.98 -1.83
C LYS A 132 5.23 -12.99 -0.97
N LYS A 133 3.91 -12.79 -0.91
CA LYS A 133 2.97 -13.69 -0.24
C LYS A 133 2.31 -14.59 -1.30
N GLU A 134 2.41 -15.90 -1.10
CA GLU A 134 1.72 -16.89 -1.94
C GLU A 134 0.25 -17.07 -1.52
N THR A 135 -0.07 -16.78 -0.26
CA THR A 135 -1.41 -16.81 0.29
C THR A 135 -1.64 -15.60 1.19
N LEU A 136 -2.90 -15.22 1.39
CA LEU A 136 -3.28 -14.20 2.38
C LEU A 136 -3.54 -14.82 3.77
N ASP A 137 -3.25 -16.10 3.96
CA ASP A 137 -3.35 -16.82 5.24
C ASP A 137 -4.71 -16.67 5.93
N GLY A 138 -5.79 -16.73 5.15
CA GLY A 138 -7.15 -16.56 5.65
C GLY A 138 -7.64 -15.11 5.68
N CYS A 139 -6.84 -14.18 5.16
CA CYS A 139 -7.16 -12.76 5.09
C CYS A 139 -7.70 -12.35 3.72
N SER A 140 -8.45 -11.27 3.69
CA SER A 140 -8.91 -10.60 2.49
C SER A 140 -8.49 -9.14 2.51
N ILE A 141 -8.25 -8.59 1.33
CA ILE A 141 -7.85 -7.20 1.15
C ILE A 141 -8.87 -6.49 0.27
N PHE A 142 -9.25 -5.29 0.67
CA PHE A 142 -10.18 -4.41 -0.03
C PHE A 142 -9.41 -3.17 -0.50
N VAL A 143 -9.41 -2.94 -1.81
CA VAL A 143 -8.70 -1.84 -2.47
C VAL A 143 -9.70 -0.92 -3.17
N SER A 144 -9.56 0.37 -2.95
CA SER A 144 -10.33 1.40 -3.65
C SER A 144 -9.44 2.59 -4.01
N ASP A 145 -10.01 3.57 -4.71
CA ASP A 145 -9.32 4.83 -4.94
C ASP A 145 -8.93 5.47 -3.60
N GLY A 146 -7.62 5.63 -3.38
CA GLY A 146 -7.05 6.19 -2.15
C GLY A 146 -7.07 5.33 -0.88
N SER A 147 -7.54 4.08 -0.90
CA SER A 147 -7.65 3.24 0.32
C SER A 147 -7.32 1.77 0.09
N CYS A 148 -6.75 1.13 1.10
CA CYS A 148 -6.48 -0.30 1.11
C CYS A 148 -6.58 -0.86 2.54
N VAL A 149 -7.47 -1.83 2.75
CA VAL A 149 -7.79 -2.39 4.08
C VAL A 149 -7.68 -3.91 4.04
N MET A 150 -6.93 -4.47 4.98
CA MET A 150 -6.82 -5.91 5.19
C MET A 150 -7.62 -6.36 6.41
N THR A 151 -8.30 -7.50 6.30
CA THR A 151 -9.05 -8.15 7.39
C THR A 151 -8.93 -9.66 7.27
N CYS A 152 -9.09 -10.41 8.36
CA CYS A 152 -9.04 -11.87 8.33
C CYS A 152 -10.27 -12.46 9.02
N GLY A 153 -10.85 -13.52 8.45
CA GLY A 153 -12.10 -14.10 8.94
C GLY A 153 -13.00 -14.65 7.83
N SER A 154 -14.32 -14.44 7.92
CA SER A 154 -15.33 -15.15 7.11
C SER A 154 -15.22 -14.96 5.59
N MET A 155 -14.49 -13.95 5.13
CA MET A 155 -14.01 -13.83 3.76
C MET A 155 -12.50 -14.03 3.78
N SER A 156 -12.02 -15.12 3.19
CA SER A 156 -10.63 -15.55 3.29
C SER A 156 -9.98 -15.71 1.92
N ASN A 157 -8.76 -15.22 1.77
CA ASN A 157 -7.91 -15.32 0.58
C ASN A 157 -8.50 -14.66 -0.66
N ILE A 158 -9.12 -13.49 -0.49
CA ILE A 158 -9.76 -12.74 -1.58
C ILE A 158 -9.20 -11.32 -1.64
N LEU A 159 -8.88 -10.86 -2.85
CA LEU A 159 -8.60 -9.46 -3.13
C LEU A 159 -9.78 -8.84 -3.88
N TYR A 160 -10.38 -7.81 -3.28
CA TYR A 160 -11.41 -6.99 -3.88
C TYR A 160 -10.81 -5.67 -4.33
N PHE A 161 -11.06 -5.28 -5.57
CA PHE A 161 -10.67 -3.95 -6.01
C PHE A 161 -11.76 -3.27 -6.81
N TRP A 162 -11.95 -1.98 -6.53
CA TRP A 162 -12.72 -1.10 -7.39
C TRP A 162 -11.77 -0.57 -8.46
N ASN A 163 -11.96 -0.96 -9.72
CA ASN A 163 -11.16 -0.43 -10.81
C ASN A 163 -12.02 0.05 -11.97
N THR A 164 -11.91 1.35 -12.29
CA THR A 164 -12.49 1.97 -13.48
C THR A 164 -11.55 1.91 -14.70
N ASP A 165 -10.28 1.56 -14.51
CA ASP A 165 -9.20 1.61 -15.50
C ASP A 165 -8.78 0.21 -16.03
N ILE A 166 -9.24 -0.91 -15.45
CA ILE A 166 -8.89 -2.26 -15.93
C ILE A 166 -9.57 -2.64 -17.25
N HIS A 167 -10.64 -1.93 -17.67
CA HIS A 167 -11.19 -2.11 -19.01
C HIS A 167 -11.68 -0.79 -19.60
N GLN A 168 -11.16 -0.44 -20.78
CA GLN A 168 -11.89 0.36 -21.79
C GLN A 168 -13.23 -0.29 -22.23
N ALA A 169 -13.71 -1.36 -21.59
CA ALA A 169 -14.95 -2.04 -21.91
C ALA A 169 -15.51 -2.90 -20.76
N SER A 170 -15.74 -2.34 -19.57
CA SER A 170 -16.90 -2.67 -18.69
C SER A 170 -16.71 -2.05 -17.31
N GLN A 171 -17.75 -1.35 -16.84
CA GLN A 171 -17.84 -0.90 -15.46
C GLN A 171 -18.30 -2.07 -14.59
N SER A 172 -17.40 -2.89 -14.06
CA SER A 172 -17.75 -3.96 -13.12
C SER A 172 -16.71 -4.12 -12.02
N HIS A 173 -17.18 -4.40 -10.79
CA HIS A 173 -16.33 -4.80 -9.67
C HIS A 173 -15.71 -6.17 -9.97
N GLN A 174 -14.42 -6.37 -9.68
CA GLN A 174 -13.73 -7.64 -9.89
C GLN A 174 -13.26 -8.26 -8.56
N GLN A 175 -13.33 -9.60 -8.50
CA GLN A 175 -12.97 -10.40 -7.33
C GLN A 175 -12.01 -11.52 -7.73
N TYR A 176 -10.87 -11.63 -7.04
CA TYR A 176 -9.86 -12.66 -7.29
C TYR A 176 -9.67 -13.54 -6.06
N SER A 177 -9.66 -14.86 -6.26
CA SER A 177 -9.18 -15.82 -5.26
C SER A 177 -7.78 -16.33 -5.61
N ILE A 178 -6.97 -16.57 -4.59
CA ILE A 178 -5.64 -17.16 -4.74
C ILE A 178 -5.75 -18.67 -4.47
N SER A 179 -5.52 -19.51 -5.49
CA SER A 179 -5.47 -20.97 -5.36
C SER A 179 -4.01 -21.46 -5.46
N SER A 180 -3.66 -22.44 -4.63
CA SER A 180 -2.31 -22.97 -4.41
C SER A 180 -1.61 -23.53 -5.67
N MET A 181 -0.28 -23.60 -5.64
CA MET A 181 0.60 -24.14 -6.68
C MET A 181 0.61 -25.69 -6.68
N GLU A 182 0.48 -26.32 -7.84
CA GLU A 182 0.93 -27.71 -8.05
C GLU A 182 2.45 -27.70 -8.30
N ASP A 183 3.17 -28.60 -7.65
CA ASP A 183 4.63 -28.75 -7.78
C ASP A 183 5.00 -29.09 -9.23
N VAL A 184 5.59 -28.14 -9.95
CA VAL A 184 6.23 -28.40 -11.25
C VAL A 184 7.74 -28.47 -11.03
N ASN A 185 8.31 -29.61 -11.42
CA ASN A 185 9.72 -29.95 -11.30
C ASN A 185 10.65 -28.84 -11.81
N LEU A 186 11.52 -28.36 -10.91
CA LEU A 186 12.55 -27.36 -11.15
C LEU A 186 13.68 -27.96 -12.00
N ASN A 187 13.53 -28.00 -13.33
CA ASN A 187 14.68 -28.30 -14.20
C ASN A 187 14.79 -27.46 -15.48
N ASP A 188 13.77 -26.71 -15.86
CA ASP A 188 13.86 -25.79 -16.99
C ASP A 188 13.52 -24.40 -16.47
N GLY A 189 14.36 -23.41 -16.77
CA GLY A 189 14.32 -22.02 -16.25
C GLY A 189 13.08 -21.20 -16.59
N GLU A 190 11.89 -21.78 -16.55
CA GLU A 190 10.61 -21.11 -16.61
C GLU A 190 10.18 -20.62 -15.22
N SER A 191 9.77 -19.36 -15.16
CA SER A 191 9.11 -18.81 -13.97
C SER A 191 7.80 -19.57 -13.74
N PRO A 192 7.44 -19.89 -12.49
CA PRO A 192 6.19 -20.59 -12.20
C PRO A 192 4.98 -19.81 -12.75
N VAL A 193 4.16 -20.51 -13.53
CA VAL A 193 2.91 -19.99 -14.10
C VAL A 193 1.81 -20.24 -13.08
N PHE A 194 1.35 -19.17 -12.42
CA PHE A 194 0.27 -19.25 -11.42
C PHE A 194 -1.10 -19.09 -12.06
N THR A 195 -2.07 -19.92 -11.67
CA THR A 195 -3.48 -19.83 -12.04
C THR A 195 -4.25 -19.01 -11.00
N PHE A 196 -5.03 -18.04 -11.47
CA PHE A 196 -6.00 -17.30 -10.65
C PHE A 196 -7.36 -17.53 -11.28
N GLU A 197 -8.37 -17.82 -10.47
CA GLU A 197 -9.74 -17.97 -10.95
C GLU A 197 -10.53 -16.69 -10.67
N GLU A 198 -11.06 -16.09 -11.73
CA GLU A 198 -12.07 -15.05 -11.64
C GLU A 198 -13.36 -15.66 -11.07
N LYS A 199 -13.86 -15.13 -9.96
CA LYS A 199 -15.18 -15.54 -9.47
C LYS A 199 -16.24 -14.79 -10.25
N ASN A 200 -16.87 -15.48 -11.19
CA ASN A 200 -18.12 -15.02 -11.77
C ASN A 200 -19.20 -15.01 -10.67
N THR A 201 -19.63 -13.83 -10.26
CA THR A 201 -20.85 -13.68 -9.45
C THR A 201 -22.07 -14.08 -10.28
N PRO A 202 -23.01 -14.90 -9.75
CA PRO A 202 -24.27 -15.21 -10.43
C PRO A 202 -25.17 -13.99 -10.60
#